data_AF-K1ZBV1-F1
#
_entry.id   AF-K1ZBV1-F1
#
_cell.length_a   1.000
_cell.length_b   1.000
_cell.length_c   1.000
_cell.angle_alpha   90.00
_cell.angle_beta   90.00
_cell.angle_gamma   90.00
#
_symmetry.space_group_name_H-M   'P 1'
#
loop_
_entity.id
_entity.type
_entity.pdbx_description
1 polymer ?
#
loop_
_entity_poly.entity_id
_entity_poly.type
_entity_poly.pdbx_seq_one_letter_code
_entity_poly.pdbx_strand_id
1 'polypeptide(L)'
;MEIDYFLPLIEVITALHDSLKSVSQGFGSMNYEPAGWQEAELVKLDVLLNHELFAPMSSITVKEKAYYKGKKISEKLKEAIPRQQFEIPIQVAIGGQIVARETIKAYRKDVDAKLHGGDFTRNLKLLNKQKKGKARMKQFGKVAVPQEAFLAIAKS
;
A
#
# COMPACT_ATOMS: atom_id res chain seq x y z
N MET A 1 -20.69 -26.91 -23.73
CA MET A 1 -21.34 -26.54 -22.45
C MET A 1 -21.22 -25.05 -22.35
N GLU A 2 -22.35 -24.38 -22.27
CA GLU A 2 -22.46 -22.91 -22.22
C GLU A 2 -22.94 -22.54 -20.81
N ILE A 3 -22.38 -21.47 -20.24
CA ILE A 3 -22.71 -21.06 -18.87
C ILE A 3 -22.82 -19.54 -18.84
N ASP A 4 -23.98 -19.08 -18.38
CA ASP A 4 -24.32 -17.65 -18.29
C ASP A 4 -24.29 -17.19 -16.83
N TYR A 5 -23.62 -16.06 -16.58
CA TYR A 5 -23.53 -15.45 -15.25
C TYR A 5 -23.58 -13.93 -15.33
N PHE A 6 -24.16 -13.32 -14.30
CA PHE A 6 -24.05 -11.89 -14.07
C PHE A 6 -22.80 -11.62 -13.21
N LEU A 7 -21.92 -10.75 -13.71
CA LEU A 7 -20.67 -10.38 -13.05
C LEU A 7 -20.43 -8.88 -13.17
N PRO A 8 -19.81 -8.23 -12.16
CA PRO A 8 -19.38 -6.85 -12.29
C PRO A 8 -18.36 -6.70 -13.42
N LEU A 9 -18.58 -5.74 -14.31
CA LEU A 9 -17.72 -5.51 -15.47
C LEU A 9 -16.23 -5.33 -15.09
N ILE A 10 -15.95 -4.73 -13.94
CA ILE A 10 -14.59 -4.55 -13.43
C ILE A 10 -13.86 -5.88 -13.20
N GLU A 11 -14.57 -6.94 -12.78
CA GLU A 11 -13.97 -8.26 -12.54
C GLU A 11 -13.68 -9.00 -13.85
N VAL A 12 -14.59 -8.83 -14.83
CA VAL A 12 -14.44 -9.34 -16.20
C VAL A 12 -13.17 -8.79 -16.84
N ILE A 13 -12.90 -7.48 -16.67
CA ILE A 13 -11.74 -6.80 -17.27
C ILE A 13 -10.44 -7.12 -16.52
N THR A 14 -10.48 -7.26 -15.19
CA THR A 14 -9.24 -7.29 -14.37
C THR A 14 -8.68 -8.68 -14.14
N ALA A 15 -9.50 -9.72 -14.00
CA ALA A 15 -9.04 -11.02 -13.53
C ALA A 15 -9.64 -12.23 -14.26
N LEU A 16 -10.84 -12.08 -14.86
CA LEU A 16 -11.58 -13.21 -15.39
C LEU A 16 -10.89 -13.86 -16.59
N HIS A 17 -10.34 -13.07 -17.52
CA HIS A 17 -9.72 -13.59 -18.73
C HIS A 17 -8.54 -14.53 -18.43
N ASP A 18 -7.57 -14.08 -17.63
CA ASP A 18 -6.39 -14.86 -17.28
C ASP A 18 -6.76 -16.08 -16.44
N SER A 19 -7.68 -15.91 -15.49
CA SER A 19 -8.15 -17.01 -14.63
C SER A 19 -8.88 -18.08 -15.43
N LEU A 20 -9.75 -17.69 -16.37
CA LEU A 20 -10.47 -18.60 -17.25
C LEU A 20 -9.50 -19.40 -18.11
N LYS A 21 -8.55 -18.73 -18.77
CA LYS A 21 -7.57 -19.41 -19.61
C LYS A 21 -6.69 -20.36 -18.80
N SER A 22 -6.28 -19.99 -17.59
CA SER A 22 -5.51 -20.85 -16.70
C SER A 22 -6.29 -22.12 -16.29
N VAL A 23 -7.51 -21.97 -15.77
CA VAL A 23 -8.32 -23.12 -15.29
C VAL A 23 -8.74 -24.03 -16.43
N SER A 24 -9.06 -23.45 -17.59
CA SER A 24 -9.50 -24.18 -18.77
C SER A 24 -8.35 -24.75 -19.62
N GLN A 25 -7.08 -24.59 -19.20
CA GLN A 25 -5.90 -24.94 -20.01
C GLN A 25 -5.94 -24.33 -21.43
N GLY A 26 -6.49 -23.12 -21.55
CA GLY A 26 -6.57 -22.38 -22.80
C GLY A 26 -7.85 -22.59 -23.61
N PHE A 27 -8.64 -23.62 -23.29
CA PHE A 27 -9.82 -24.00 -24.08
C PHE A 27 -11.04 -23.08 -23.87
N GLY A 28 -11.16 -22.41 -22.73
CA GLY A 28 -12.30 -21.57 -22.41
C GLY A 28 -12.30 -20.26 -23.21
N SER A 29 -13.45 -19.91 -23.78
CA SER A 29 -13.74 -18.60 -24.35
C SER A 29 -14.82 -17.90 -23.51
N MET A 30 -14.87 -16.58 -23.57
CA MET A 30 -15.89 -15.78 -22.90
C MET A 30 -16.35 -14.67 -23.84
N ASN A 31 -17.64 -14.39 -23.83
CA ASN A 31 -18.25 -13.19 -24.37
C ASN A 31 -19.03 -12.52 -23.24
N TYR A 32 -19.11 -11.19 -23.26
CA TYR A 32 -19.90 -10.45 -22.29
C TYR A 32 -20.67 -9.35 -23.00
N GLU A 33 -21.86 -9.07 -22.50
CA GLU A 33 -22.68 -7.94 -22.92
C GLU A 33 -23.10 -7.12 -21.69
N PRO A 34 -23.28 -5.79 -21.83
CA PRO A 34 -23.75 -4.98 -20.72
C PRO A 34 -25.17 -5.37 -20.30
N ALA A 35 -25.32 -5.87 -19.08
CA ALA A 35 -26.60 -6.25 -18.48
C ALA A 35 -27.31 -5.12 -17.70
N GLY A 36 -26.84 -3.87 -17.85
CA GLY A 36 -27.34 -2.71 -17.13
C GLY A 36 -26.58 -2.40 -15.83
N TRP A 37 -27.06 -1.38 -15.10
CA TRP A 37 -26.49 -0.94 -13.83
C TRP A 37 -27.16 -1.66 -12.66
N GLN A 38 -26.37 -2.03 -11.66
CA GLN A 38 -26.86 -2.62 -10.42
C GLN A 38 -26.33 -1.83 -9.22
N GLU A 39 -27.13 -1.78 -8.16
CA GLU A 39 -26.69 -1.23 -6.88
C GLU A 39 -25.60 -2.11 -6.28
N ALA A 40 -24.53 -1.49 -5.80
CA ALA A 40 -23.42 -2.17 -5.16
C ALA A 40 -22.90 -1.35 -3.98
N GLU A 41 -22.49 -2.04 -2.91
CA GLU A 41 -21.92 -1.38 -1.73
C GLU A 41 -20.43 -1.06 -1.99
N LEU A 42 -20.19 0.15 -2.48
CA LEU A 42 -18.86 0.64 -2.85
C LEU A 42 -18.26 1.52 -1.77
N VAL A 43 -16.95 1.41 -1.59
CA VAL A 43 -16.16 2.24 -0.67
C VAL A 43 -14.97 2.85 -1.39
N LYS A 44 -14.65 4.09 -1.01
CA LYS A 44 -13.45 4.78 -1.46
C LYS A 44 -12.29 4.44 -0.52
N LEU A 45 -11.22 3.89 -1.08
CA LEU A 45 -9.93 3.69 -0.42
C LEU A 45 -9.06 4.91 -0.65
N ASP A 46 -8.78 5.65 0.42
CA ASP A 46 -7.83 6.75 0.43
C ASP A 46 -6.48 6.25 0.95
N VAL A 47 -5.41 6.50 0.20
CA VAL A 47 -4.04 6.14 0.61
C VAL A 47 -3.38 7.34 1.25
N LEU A 48 -2.82 7.18 2.44
CA LEU A 48 -2.05 8.21 3.12
C LEU A 48 -0.58 7.80 3.26
N LEU A 49 0.30 8.70 2.84
CA LEU A 49 1.75 8.59 3.02
C LEU A 49 2.21 9.64 4.02
N ASN A 50 2.78 9.21 5.14
CA ASN A 50 3.17 10.12 6.22
C ASN A 50 2.03 11.07 6.66
N HIS A 51 0.79 10.55 6.73
CA HIS A 51 -0.43 11.28 7.06
C HIS A 51 -0.92 12.28 6.00
N GLU A 52 -0.26 12.39 4.85
CA GLU A 52 -0.72 13.19 3.72
C GLU A 52 -1.45 12.31 2.70
N LEU A 53 -2.55 12.82 2.14
CA LEU A 53 -3.33 12.09 1.14
C LEU A 53 -2.51 11.92 -0.15
N PHE A 54 -2.28 10.67 -0.52
CA PHE A 54 -1.68 10.28 -1.79
C PHE A 54 -2.78 9.89 -2.78
N ALA A 55 -3.43 10.91 -3.33
CA ALA A 55 -4.55 10.78 -4.26
C ALA A 55 -4.29 9.83 -5.46
N PRO A 56 -3.08 9.76 -6.07
CA PRO A 56 -2.86 8.90 -7.24
C PRO A 56 -3.09 7.40 -7.02
N MET A 57 -3.02 6.92 -5.78
CA MET A 57 -3.26 5.51 -5.45
C MET A 57 -4.62 5.25 -4.79
N SER A 58 -5.44 6.30 -4.65
CA SER A 58 -6.78 6.16 -4.09
C SER A 58 -7.70 5.52 -5.12
N SER A 59 -8.55 4.56 -4.70
CA SER A 59 -9.39 3.80 -5.62
C SER A 59 -10.73 3.42 -5.00
N ILE A 60 -11.74 3.19 -5.84
CA ILE A 60 -13.03 2.67 -5.39
C ILE A 60 -13.01 1.14 -5.50
N THR A 61 -13.64 0.47 -4.54
CA THR A 61 -13.79 -0.99 -4.55
C THR A 61 -15.04 -1.41 -3.80
N VAL A 62 -15.43 -2.68 -3.95
CA VAL A 62 -16.51 -3.29 -3.18
C VAL A 62 -16.09 -3.42 -1.72
N LYS A 63 -16.98 -3.09 -0.79
CA LYS A 63 -16.70 -3.04 0.65
C LYS A 63 -16.03 -4.30 1.19
N GLU A 64 -16.48 -5.47 0.75
CA GLU A 64 -15.95 -6.78 1.16
C GLU A 64 -14.48 -6.99 0.75
N LYS A 65 -14.09 -6.44 -0.42
CA LYS A 65 -12.72 -6.54 -0.96
C LYS A 65 -11.80 -5.43 -0.45
N ALA A 66 -12.33 -4.45 0.28
CA ALA A 66 -11.62 -3.25 0.66
C ALA A 66 -10.38 -3.52 1.52
N TYR A 67 -10.49 -4.44 2.49
CA TYR A 67 -9.36 -4.82 3.34
C TYR A 67 -8.21 -5.46 2.54
N TYR A 68 -8.53 -6.48 1.73
CA TYR A 68 -7.53 -7.19 0.92
C TYR A 68 -6.84 -6.27 -0.09
N LYS A 69 -7.63 -5.43 -0.78
CA LYS A 69 -7.09 -4.45 -1.73
C LYS A 69 -6.22 -3.41 -1.03
N GLY A 70 -6.68 -2.88 0.11
CA GLY A 70 -5.92 -1.94 0.92
C GLY A 70 -4.59 -2.52 1.41
N LYS A 71 -4.59 -3.77 1.90
CA LYS A 71 -3.38 -4.48 2.30
C LYS A 71 -2.40 -4.63 1.13
N LYS A 72 -2.85 -5.14 -0.02
CA LYS A 72 -2.03 -5.31 -1.23
C LYS A 72 -1.40 -3.98 -1.67
N ILE A 73 -2.16 -2.88 -1.64
CA ILE A 73 -1.66 -1.54 -1.96
C ILE A 73 -0.57 -1.11 -0.97
N SER A 74 -0.79 -1.29 0.33
CA SER A 74 0.15 -0.88 1.37
C SER A 74 1.48 -1.66 1.33
N GLU A 75 1.41 -2.97 1.05
CA GLU A 75 2.59 -3.83 0.89
C GLU A 75 3.41 -3.43 -0.35
N LYS A 76 2.74 -3.27 -1.49
CA LYS A 76 3.40 -2.82 -2.72
C LYS A 76 4.08 -1.45 -2.58
N LEU A 77 3.42 -0.49 -1.93
CA LEU A 77 4.01 0.83 -1.66
C LEU A 77 5.22 0.75 -0.74
N LYS A 78 5.21 -0.16 0.25
CA LYS A 78 6.34 -0.37 1.15
C LYS A 78 7.57 -0.92 0.42
N GLU A 79 7.36 -1.79 -0.57
CA GLU A 79 8.44 -2.34 -1.39
C GLU A 79 9.00 -1.32 -2.38
N ALA A 80 8.12 -0.49 -2.95
CA ALA A 80 8.50 0.46 -4.00
C ALA A 80 9.13 1.76 -3.46
N ILE A 81 8.74 2.20 -2.26
CA ILE A 81 9.26 3.44 -1.68
C ILE A 81 10.58 3.16 -0.94
N PRO A 82 11.67 3.87 -1.27
CA PRO A 82 12.94 3.68 -0.60
C PRO A 82 12.88 4.10 0.87
N ARG A 83 13.67 3.40 1.69
CA ARG A 83 13.82 3.74 3.12
C ARG A 83 14.39 5.15 3.27
N GLN A 84 14.02 5.82 4.36
CA GLN A 84 14.53 7.14 4.72
C GLN A 84 15.11 7.14 6.14
N GLN A 85 15.66 8.26 6.59
CA GLN A 85 16.24 8.39 7.94
C GLN A 85 15.17 8.42 9.06
N PHE A 86 13.89 8.54 8.69
CA PHE A 86 12.75 8.48 9.58
C PHE A 86 11.77 7.38 9.11
N GLU A 87 10.84 7.02 10.00
CA GLU A 87 9.83 6.00 9.69
C GLU A 87 8.69 6.62 8.89
N ILE A 88 8.32 5.95 7.80
CA ILE A 88 7.24 6.40 6.93
C ILE A 88 6.04 5.48 7.15
N PRO A 89 4.96 5.96 7.79
CA PRO A 89 3.72 5.21 7.86
C PRO A 89 2.99 5.30 6.52
N ILE A 90 2.61 4.14 5.99
CA ILE A 90 1.71 3.99 4.85
C ILE A 90 0.38 3.53 5.41
N GLN A 91 -0.69 4.24 5.11
CA GLN A 91 -2.02 3.92 5.64
C GLN A 91 -3.01 3.88 4.48
N VAL A 92 -3.99 3.00 4.59
CA VAL A 92 -5.15 3.00 3.71
C VAL A 92 -6.37 3.18 4.58
N ALA A 93 -7.20 4.16 4.25
CA ALA A 93 -8.36 4.53 5.02
C ALA A 93 -9.65 4.50 4.17
N ILE A 94 -10.77 4.27 4.84
CA ILE A 94 -12.12 4.40 4.30
C ILE A 94 -12.83 5.43 5.17
N GLY A 95 -13.21 6.59 4.60
CA GLY A 95 -13.91 7.62 5.35
C GLY A 95 -13.20 8.08 6.63
N GLY A 96 -11.86 8.03 6.65
CA GLY A 96 -11.03 8.38 7.81
C GLY A 96 -10.68 7.20 8.74
N GLN A 97 -11.37 6.06 8.65
CA GLN A 97 -11.00 4.86 9.40
C GLN A 97 -9.86 4.13 8.69
N ILE A 98 -8.75 3.87 9.40
CA ILE A 98 -7.61 3.13 8.85
C ILE A 98 -7.95 1.64 8.79
N VAL A 99 -7.89 1.07 7.60
CA VAL A 99 -8.22 -0.35 7.33
C VAL A 99 -6.97 -1.19 7.15
N ALA A 100 -5.92 -0.63 6.55
CA ALA A 100 -4.62 -1.28 6.41
C ALA A 100 -3.50 -0.28 6.75
N ARG A 101 -2.41 -0.79 7.33
CA ARG A 101 -1.26 0.03 7.71
C ARG A 101 0.03 -0.76 7.56
N GLU A 102 0.97 -0.17 6.87
CA GLU A 102 2.36 -0.63 6.78
C GLU A 102 3.30 0.48 7.24
N THR A 103 4.54 0.12 7.60
CA THR A 103 5.54 1.11 8.01
C THR A 103 6.90 0.76 7.41
N ILE A 104 7.46 1.72 6.68
CA ILE A 104 8.83 1.63 6.17
C ILE A 104 9.77 2.00 7.30
N LYS A 105 10.65 1.07 7.68
CA LYS A 105 11.60 1.27 8.77
C LYS A 105 12.64 2.32 8.39
N ALA A 106 12.90 3.22 9.33
CA ALA A 106 13.99 4.18 9.21
C ALA A 106 15.35 3.49 9.07
N TYR A 107 16.31 4.12 8.41
CA TYR A 107 17.71 3.80 8.59
C TYR A 107 18.11 4.06 10.05
N ARG A 108 18.97 3.20 10.61
CA ARG A 108 19.49 3.36 11.97
C ARG A 108 21.00 3.23 11.90
N LYS A 109 21.69 4.19 12.51
CA LYS A 109 23.11 4.13 12.77
C LYS A 109 23.32 3.69 14.22
N ASP A 110 24.25 2.78 14.45
CA ASP A 110 24.67 2.37 15.79
C ASP A 110 25.57 3.46 16.38
N VAL A 111 24.94 4.40 17.08
CA VAL A 111 25.61 5.60 17.62
C VAL A 111 26.47 5.30 18.84
N ASP A 112 26.22 4.17 19.48
CA ASP A 112 26.85 3.63 20.69
C ASP A 112 28.02 2.69 20.41
N ALA A 113 28.24 2.28 19.15
CA ALA A 113 29.25 1.27 18.80
C ALA A 113 30.70 1.59 19.22
N LYS A 114 31.04 2.87 19.41
CA LYS A 114 32.38 3.33 19.84
C LYS A 114 32.49 3.60 21.34
N LEU A 115 31.39 3.47 22.09
CA LEU A 115 31.40 3.65 23.54
C LEU A 115 31.87 2.36 24.20
N HIS A 116 33.18 2.28 24.44
CA HIS A 116 33.79 1.20 25.19
C HIS A 116 33.65 1.48 26.70
N GLY A 117 32.51 1.13 27.29
CA GLY A 117 32.30 1.24 28.74
C GLY A 117 30.84 1.22 29.18
N GLY A 118 30.59 0.77 30.42
CA GLY A 118 29.26 0.60 31.02
C GLY A 118 28.55 1.89 31.47
N ASP A 119 29.01 3.08 31.02
CA ASP A 119 28.34 4.34 31.34
C ASP A 119 27.06 4.51 30.51
N PHE A 120 25.95 4.07 31.10
CA PHE A 120 24.61 4.16 30.54
C PHE A 120 24.20 5.60 30.17
N THR A 121 24.69 6.61 30.89
CA THR A 121 24.28 8.00 30.67
C THR A 121 24.77 8.53 29.32
N ARG A 122 25.98 8.15 28.89
CA ARG A 122 26.55 8.52 27.57
C ARG A 122 25.79 7.85 26.42
N ASN A 123 25.50 6.55 26.55
CA ASN A 123 24.67 5.82 25.58
C ASN A 123 23.30 6.50 25.42
N LEU A 124 22.64 6.79 26.54
CA LEU A 124 21.32 7.42 26.54
C LEU A 124 21.35 8.81 25.87
N LYS A 125 22.40 9.60 26.09
CA LYS A 125 22.56 10.94 25.45
C LYS A 125 22.61 10.83 23.93
N LEU A 126 23.35 9.86 23.38
CA LEU A 126 23.45 9.66 21.93
C LEU A 126 22.15 9.14 21.32
N LEU A 127 21.51 8.16 21.99
CA LEU A 127 20.21 7.63 21.56
C LEU A 127 19.12 8.71 21.57
N ASN A 128 19.09 9.55 22.60
CA ASN A 128 18.15 10.68 22.67
C ASN A 128 18.40 11.71 21.57
N LYS A 129 19.68 11.99 21.23
CA LYS A 129 20.02 12.86 20.11
C LYS A 129 19.53 12.29 18.78
N GLN A 130 19.73 10.99 18.54
CA GLN A 130 19.23 10.30 17.35
C GLN A 130 17.69 10.34 17.29
N LYS A 131 17.01 10.03 18.39
CA LYS A 131 15.53 10.07 18.50
C LYS A 131 14.97 11.44 18.15
N LYS A 132 15.53 12.52 18.73
CA LYS A 132 15.12 13.90 18.43
C LYS A 132 15.36 14.27 16.97
N GLY A 133 16.50 13.90 16.40
CA GLY A 133 16.80 14.11 14.99
C GLY A 133 15.77 13.44 14.07
N LYS A 134 15.44 12.17 14.34
CA LYS A 134 14.43 11.43 13.58
C LYS A 134 13.02 12.02 13.71
N ALA A 135 12.63 12.44 14.92
CA ALA A 135 11.34 13.08 15.14
C ALA A 135 11.21 14.39 14.34
N ARG A 136 12.26 15.22 14.33
CA ARG A 136 12.30 16.44 13.53
C ARG A 136 12.21 16.12 12.03
N MET A 137 12.97 15.13 11.54
CA MET A 137 12.90 14.71 10.14
C MET A 137 11.52 14.19 9.75
N LYS A 138 10.82 13.47 10.64
CA LYS A 138 9.47 12.97 10.37
C LYS A 138 8.44 14.11 10.20
N GLN A 139 8.56 15.16 11.00
CA GLN A 139 7.63 16.29 10.98
C GLN A 139 7.74 17.13 9.71
N PHE A 140 8.95 17.32 9.19
CA PHE A 140 9.21 18.16 8.01
C PHE A 140 9.51 17.36 6.74
N GLY A 141 9.63 16.03 6.86
CA GLY A 141 10.04 15.14 5.79
C GLY A 141 8.90 14.91 4.80
N LYS A 142 9.06 15.45 3.59
CA LYS A 142 8.21 15.08 2.46
C LYS A 142 8.70 13.76 1.86
N VAL A 143 7.77 12.86 1.58
CA VAL A 143 8.08 11.58 0.94
C VAL A 143 7.91 11.76 -0.56
N ALA A 144 9.02 11.87 -1.28
CA ALA A 144 9.01 11.81 -2.73
C ALA A 144 8.84 10.35 -3.17
N VAL A 145 7.78 10.07 -3.91
CA VAL A 145 7.56 8.75 -4.53
C VAL A 145 8.13 8.80 -5.96
N PRO A 146 9.13 7.97 -6.30
CA PRO A 146 9.64 7.90 -7.66
C PRO A 146 8.55 7.50 -8.66
N GLN A 147 8.60 8.02 -9.88
CA GLN A 147 7.62 7.66 -10.92
C GLN A 147 7.73 6.18 -11.33
N GLU A 148 8.93 5.63 -11.29
CA GLU A 148 9.20 4.20 -11.57
C GLU A 148 8.49 3.28 -10.58
N ALA A 149 8.53 3.65 -9.29
CA ALA A 149 7.83 2.96 -8.22
C ALA A 149 6.31 2.96 -8.46
N PHE A 150 5.76 4.04 -9.03
CA PHE A 150 4.33 4.11 -9.37
C PHE A 150 3.95 3.15 -10.51
N LEU A 151 4.73 3.11 -11.59
CA LEU A 151 4.47 2.25 -12.75
C LEU A 151 4.55 0.76 -12.40
N ALA A 152 5.49 0.38 -11.52
CA ALA A 152 5.64 -0.99 -11.05
C ALA A 152 4.39 -1.49 -10.30
N ILE A 153 3.72 -0.60 -9.54
CA ILE A 153 2.55 -0.97 -8.76
C ILE A 153 1.31 -1.15 -9.63
N ALA A 154 1.15 -0.30 -10.66
CA ALA A 154 -0.01 -0.26 -11.55
C ALA A 154 -0.05 -1.41 -12.59
N LYS A 155 1.10 -1.98 -12.95
CA LYS A 155 1.19 -3.11 -13.90
C LYS A 155 0.88 -4.49 -13.28
N SER A 156 0.52 -4.59 -12.00
CA SER A 156 0.45 -5.86 -11.25
C SER A 156 -0.77 -6.00 -10.33
#